data_AF-A0A372RAM5-F1
#
_entry.id   AF-A0A372RAM5-F1
#
_cell.length_a   1.000
_cell.length_b   1.000
_cell.length_c   1.000
_cell.angle_alpha   90.00
_cell.angle_beta   90.00
_cell.angle_gamma   90.00
#
_symmetry.space_group_name_H-M   'P 1'
#
loop_
_entity.id
_entity.type
_entity.pdbx_description
1 polymer ?
#
loop_
_entity_poly.entity_id
_entity_poly.type
_entity_poly.pdbx_seq_one_letter_code
_entity_poly.pdbx_strand_id
1 'polypeptide(L)'
;MASAQHSPRHSYDFRSEESISLGIPSPKLANIHKNYDRKIIILLIVTPICILLFTCIPVFVDFHGVAADIYRFSEPIISLPLQYNIMTTSEVFNDQTQEGRNFISGLTERELLNIWFLIGAALYAQGAGMHSTAIIAKHSIKDVISAHPEIVQQYPVINDVLYFFRHGLEHTTGHYIYAVGFVIITWAQMFAYRRQRHDGIDSLKGTLWWIAGGVLFGLLHGLVAIEFPSGPLVILIYVFLVGSFLTLYLYRFKNLFTKGRRLVLQSYLIGYTVALVIILIWIAAVRGIKDRNSAGLFT
;
A
#
# COMPACT_ATOMS: atom_id res chain seq x y z
N MET A 1 -26.94 5.91 -59.16
CA MET A 1 -26.11 4.78 -58.72
C MET A 1 -24.84 5.35 -58.12
N ALA A 2 -24.84 5.51 -56.78
CA ALA A 2 -23.80 6.23 -56.05
C ALA A 2 -22.80 5.25 -55.43
N SER A 3 -21.53 5.60 -55.56
CA SER A 3 -20.35 4.82 -55.19
C SER A 3 -20.27 4.60 -53.67
N ALA A 4 -20.08 3.35 -53.24
CA ALA A 4 -19.70 3.05 -51.87
C ALA A 4 -18.20 3.36 -51.69
N GLN A 5 -17.89 4.49 -51.04
CA GLN A 5 -16.54 4.78 -50.57
C GLN A 5 -16.26 3.96 -49.31
N HIS A 6 -15.30 3.04 -49.40
CA HIS A 6 -14.71 2.37 -48.26
C HIS A 6 -13.97 3.41 -47.40
N SER A 7 -14.46 3.64 -46.18
CA SER A 7 -13.73 4.40 -45.17
C SER A 7 -12.53 3.57 -44.68
N PRO A 8 -11.28 4.09 -44.73
CA PRO A 8 -10.13 3.36 -44.23
C PRO A 8 -10.23 3.27 -42.71
N ARG A 9 -10.24 2.03 -42.19
CA ARG A 9 -10.03 1.74 -40.77
C ARG A 9 -8.64 2.25 -40.39
N HIS A 10 -8.57 3.42 -39.75
CA HIS A 10 -7.37 3.83 -39.03
C HIS A 10 -7.18 2.94 -37.81
N SER A 11 -6.38 1.89 -37.95
CA SER A 11 -5.73 1.25 -36.81
C SER A 11 -4.67 2.22 -36.29
N TYR A 12 -4.93 2.89 -35.17
CA TYR A 12 -3.86 3.56 -34.44
C TYR A 12 -2.91 2.50 -33.88
N ASP A 13 -1.78 2.31 -34.56
CA ASP A 13 -0.66 1.50 -34.10
C ASP A 13 0.05 2.26 -32.97
N PHE A 14 0.11 1.67 -31.78
CA PHE A 14 0.72 2.24 -30.56
C PHE A 14 2.26 2.19 -30.60
N ARG A 15 2.84 2.38 -31.80
CA ARG A 15 4.27 2.51 -32.05
C ARG A 15 4.67 3.88 -32.57
N SER A 16 3.81 4.88 -32.55
CA SER A 16 4.17 6.21 -32.99
C SER A 16 4.90 7.01 -31.90
N GLU A 17 6.23 6.91 -31.95
CA GLU A 17 7.13 8.02 -31.61
C GLU A 17 6.81 9.32 -32.40
N GLU A 18 5.84 9.31 -33.34
CA GLU A 18 5.47 10.47 -34.16
C GLU A 18 4.65 11.55 -33.47
N SER A 19 3.96 11.29 -32.35
CA SER A 19 3.33 12.41 -31.60
C SER A 19 4.37 13.27 -30.87
N ILE A 20 5.59 12.74 -30.70
CA ILE A 20 6.76 13.41 -30.14
C ILE A 20 7.58 14.12 -31.24
N SER A 21 7.39 13.75 -32.53
CA SER A 21 8.19 14.24 -33.67
C SER A 21 7.83 15.64 -34.18
N LEU A 22 6.70 16.23 -33.78
CA LEU A 22 6.28 17.51 -34.36
C LEU A 22 6.76 18.75 -33.63
N GLY A 23 7.51 18.64 -32.51
CA GLY A 23 8.25 19.78 -31.95
C GLY A 23 7.41 21.03 -31.62
N ILE A 24 6.09 20.91 -31.51
CA ILE A 24 5.20 21.99 -31.06
C ILE A 24 4.85 21.69 -29.61
N PRO A 25 5.56 22.27 -28.62
CA PRO A 25 5.15 22.18 -27.24
C PRO A 25 3.85 22.95 -27.10
N SER A 26 2.71 22.25 -27.08
CA SER A 26 1.45 22.86 -26.69
C SER A 26 1.52 23.17 -25.19
N PRO A 27 1.52 24.45 -24.78
CA PRO A 27 1.66 24.83 -23.37
C PRO A 27 0.53 24.27 -22.50
N LYS A 28 -0.64 24.05 -23.12
CA LYS A 28 -1.81 23.46 -22.46
C LYS A 28 -1.58 21.99 -22.11
N LEU A 29 -0.96 21.21 -23.00
CA LEU A 29 -0.73 19.78 -22.78
C LEU A 29 0.32 19.54 -21.67
N ALA A 30 1.41 20.31 -21.71
CA ALA A 30 2.46 20.27 -20.70
C ALA A 30 1.96 20.67 -19.30
N ASN A 31 1.10 21.69 -19.20
CA ASN A 31 0.49 22.08 -17.93
C ASN A 31 -0.49 21.03 -17.38
N ILE A 32 -1.22 20.33 -18.24
CA ILE A 32 -2.10 19.23 -17.84
C ILE A 32 -1.26 18.07 -17.25
N HIS A 33 -0.18 17.67 -17.93
CA HIS A 33 0.72 16.61 -17.45
C HIS A 33 1.38 16.96 -16.12
N LYS A 34 1.88 18.19 -15.97
CA LYS A 34 2.52 18.66 -14.74
C LYS A 34 1.54 18.69 -13.54
N ASN A 35 0.29 19.04 -13.76
CA ASN A 35 -0.74 19.02 -12.72
C ASN A 35 -1.12 17.59 -12.32
N TYR A 36 -1.11 16.67 -13.29
CA TYR A 36 -1.40 15.26 -13.08
C TYR A 36 -0.31 14.55 -12.26
N ASP A 37 0.98 14.74 -12.60
CA ASP A 37 2.09 14.15 -11.84
C ASP A 37 2.14 14.67 -10.39
N ARG A 38 1.87 15.96 -10.22
CA ARG A 38 1.76 16.57 -8.89
C ARG A 38 0.66 15.91 -8.06
N LYS A 39 -0.49 15.60 -8.65
CA LYS A 39 -1.58 14.89 -7.95
C LYS A 39 -1.12 13.51 -7.46
N ILE A 40 -0.42 12.74 -8.31
CA ILE A 40 0.09 11.43 -7.93
C ILE A 40 1.10 11.56 -6.79
N ILE A 41 2.07 12.48 -6.88
CA ILE A 41 3.06 12.71 -5.81
C ILE A 41 2.38 13.05 -4.48
N ILE A 42 1.36 13.90 -4.49
CA ILE A 42 0.60 14.24 -3.28
C ILE A 42 -0.06 12.99 -2.69
N LEU A 43 -0.70 12.16 -3.53
CA LEU A 43 -1.31 10.91 -3.07
C LEU A 43 -0.29 9.93 -2.49
N LEU A 44 0.90 9.82 -3.10
CA LEU A 44 2.00 8.98 -2.61
C LEU A 44 2.60 9.45 -1.27
N ILE A 45 2.27 10.66 -0.81
CA ILE A 45 2.72 11.20 0.48
C ILE A 45 1.59 11.16 1.50
N VAL A 46 0.42 11.67 1.13
CA VAL A 46 -0.74 11.76 2.03
C VAL A 46 -1.19 10.36 2.45
N THR A 47 -1.22 9.40 1.52
CA THR A 47 -1.65 8.04 1.82
C THR A 47 -0.80 7.36 2.90
N PRO A 48 0.53 7.24 2.76
CA PRO A 48 1.34 6.64 3.82
C PRO A 48 1.38 7.49 5.09
N ILE A 49 1.29 8.83 5.04
CA ILE A 49 1.16 9.64 6.26
C ILE A 49 -0.10 9.28 7.03
N CYS A 50 -1.26 9.18 6.36
CA CYS A 50 -2.51 8.80 7.01
C CYS A 50 -2.38 7.44 7.70
N ILE A 51 -1.85 6.43 7.01
CA ILE A 51 -1.69 5.08 7.57
C ILE A 51 -0.69 5.09 8.74
N LEU A 52 0.43 5.82 8.61
CA LEU A 52 1.41 5.98 9.68
C LEU A 52 0.80 6.65 10.91
N LEU A 53 -0.04 7.67 10.76
CA LEU A 53 -0.72 8.30 11.88
C LEU A 53 -1.59 7.28 12.63
N PHE A 54 -2.40 6.49 11.90
CA PHE A 54 -3.22 5.44 12.49
C PHE A 54 -2.41 4.31 13.15
N THR A 55 -1.19 4.07 12.67
CA THR A 55 -0.29 3.06 13.24
C THR A 55 0.46 3.58 14.48
N CYS A 56 0.96 4.82 14.43
CA CYS A 56 1.84 5.37 15.46
C CYS A 56 1.08 5.98 16.64
N ILE A 57 -0.06 6.64 16.42
CA ILE A 57 -0.78 7.33 17.52
C ILE A 57 -1.18 6.34 18.64
N PRO A 58 -1.70 5.12 18.36
CA PRO A 58 -2.00 4.14 19.41
C PRO A 58 -0.79 3.62 20.19
N VAL A 59 0.45 3.90 19.74
CA VAL A 59 1.68 3.56 20.47
C VAL A 59 1.95 4.60 21.56
N PHE A 60 1.58 5.88 21.34
CA PHE A 60 1.83 6.97 22.27
C PHE A 60 0.60 7.35 23.11
N VAL A 61 -0.59 6.97 22.65
CA VAL A 61 -1.87 7.29 23.30
C VAL A 61 -2.53 5.98 23.72
N ASP A 62 -2.75 5.83 25.02
CA ASP A 62 -3.46 4.67 25.56
C ASP A 62 -4.98 4.87 25.37
N PHE A 63 -5.49 4.33 24.28
CA PHE A 63 -6.93 4.32 24.02
C PHE A 63 -7.57 3.12 24.73
N HIS A 64 -8.58 3.39 25.55
CA HIS A 64 -9.35 2.35 26.23
C HIS A 64 -10.75 2.18 25.62
N GLY A 65 -11.25 0.95 25.68
CA GLY A 65 -12.61 0.58 25.26
C GLY A 65 -12.96 1.04 23.83
N VAL A 66 -14.15 1.61 23.68
CA VAL A 66 -14.76 2.00 22.40
C VAL A 66 -13.95 3.08 21.67
N ALA A 67 -13.21 3.93 22.37
CA ALA A 67 -12.39 4.97 21.73
C ALA A 67 -11.24 4.37 20.89
N ALA A 68 -10.62 3.29 21.39
CA ALA A 68 -9.58 2.56 20.66
C ALA A 68 -10.12 1.91 19.39
N ASP A 69 -11.37 1.44 19.47
CA ASP A 69 -12.07 0.79 18.38
C ASP A 69 -12.43 1.80 17.27
N ILE A 70 -13.06 2.92 17.61
CA ILE A 70 -13.42 3.98 16.64
C ILE A 70 -12.18 4.46 15.89
N TYR A 71 -11.07 4.67 16.59
CA TYR A 71 -9.84 5.14 15.97
C TYR A 71 -9.30 4.15 14.94
N ARG A 72 -9.27 2.86 15.26
CA ARG A 72 -8.76 1.82 14.36
C ARG A 72 -9.72 1.49 13.23
N PHE A 73 -11.03 1.51 13.50
CA PHE A 73 -12.06 1.35 12.48
C PHE A 73 -12.07 2.50 11.45
N SER A 74 -11.65 3.69 11.86
CA SER A 74 -11.51 4.85 10.96
C SER A 74 -10.36 4.70 9.96
N GLU A 75 -9.36 3.87 10.25
CA GLU A 75 -8.18 3.72 9.39
C GLU A 75 -8.57 3.23 7.99
N PRO A 76 -9.27 2.09 7.79
CA PRO A 76 -9.62 1.63 6.45
C PRO A 76 -10.60 2.57 5.74
N ILE A 77 -11.46 3.28 6.49
CA ILE A 77 -12.41 4.25 5.95
C ILE A 77 -11.68 5.40 5.25
N ILE A 78 -10.51 5.80 5.76
CA ILE A 78 -9.74 6.92 5.21
C ILE A 78 -8.66 6.42 4.25
N SER A 79 -7.93 5.35 4.61
CA SER A 79 -6.79 4.88 3.83
C SER A 79 -7.20 4.18 2.54
N LEU A 80 -8.27 3.37 2.54
CA LEU A 80 -8.70 2.64 1.33
C LEU A 80 -9.13 3.59 0.21
N PRO A 81 -9.91 4.67 0.45
CA PRO A 81 -10.19 5.64 -0.60
C PRO A 81 -8.94 6.34 -1.14
N LEU A 82 -7.94 6.63 -0.29
CA LEU A 82 -6.69 7.23 -0.74
C LEU A 82 -5.87 6.25 -1.61
N GLN A 83 -5.79 4.98 -1.20
CA GLN A 83 -5.16 3.92 -1.98
C GLN A 83 -5.89 3.68 -3.32
N TYR A 84 -7.22 3.72 -3.32
CA TYR A 84 -8.01 3.61 -4.53
C TYR A 84 -7.78 4.80 -5.47
N ASN A 85 -7.63 6.01 -4.91
CA ASN A 85 -7.29 7.21 -5.68
C ASN A 85 -5.92 7.10 -6.35
N ILE A 86 -4.92 6.51 -5.70
CA ILE A 86 -3.63 6.21 -6.36
C ILE A 86 -3.89 5.35 -7.60
N MET A 87 -4.60 4.22 -7.45
CA MET A 87 -4.83 3.31 -8.57
C MET A 87 -5.63 3.95 -9.71
N THR A 88 -6.74 4.63 -9.38
CA THR A 88 -7.64 5.25 -10.35
C THR A 88 -7.07 6.48 -11.02
N THR A 89 -6.00 7.07 -10.47
CA THR A 89 -5.27 8.09 -11.23
C THR A 89 -4.51 7.52 -12.41
N SER A 90 -4.18 6.22 -12.47
CA SER A 90 -3.41 5.63 -13.58
C SER A 90 -4.09 5.77 -14.96
N GLU A 91 -3.29 5.67 -16.02
CA GLU A 91 -3.76 5.73 -17.42
C GLU A 91 -4.87 4.70 -17.73
N VAL A 92 -4.85 3.53 -17.07
CA VAL A 92 -5.86 2.47 -17.27
C VAL A 92 -7.29 2.93 -16.97
N PHE A 93 -7.44 3.92 -16.08
CA PHE A 93 -8.74 4.45 -15.68
C PHE A 93 -9.14 5.74 -16.42
N ASN A 94 -8.20 6.39 -17.10
CA ASN A 94 -8.41 7.65 -17.80
C ASN A 94 -8.50 7.50 -19.32
N ASP A 95 -7.99 6.39 -19.85
CA ASP A 95 -7.95 6.13 -21.28
C ASP A 95 -9.33 5.77 -21.84
N GLN A 96 -10.01 6.76 -22.42
CA GLN A 96 -11.30 6.60 -23.13
C GLN A 96 -11.20 5.63 -24.32
N THR A 97 -9.98 5.30 -24.80
CA THR A 97 -9.79 4.38 -25.93
C THR A 97 -9.83 2.90 -25.54
N GLN A 98 -9.91 2.59 -24.24
CA GLN A 98 -10.04 1.21 -23.74
C GLN A 98 -11.47 0.73 -23.57
N GLU A 99 -12.47 1.57 -23.87
CA GLU A 99 -13.87 1.16 -23.87
C GLU A 99 -14.07 -0.05 -24.82
N GLY A 100 -14.38 -1.21 -24.24
CA GLY A 100 -14.69 -2.45 -24.97
C GLY A 100 -13.52 -3.38 -25.31
N ARG A 101 -12.28 -3.10 -24.89
CA ARG A 101 -11.16 -4.05 -25.08
C ARG A 101 -11.07 -5.06 -23.94
N ASN A 102 -11.44 -6.30 -24.23
CA ASN A 102 -11.27 -7.41 -23.30
C ASN A 102 -9.78 -7.67 -23.05
N PHE A 103 -9.40 -7.75 -21.77
CA PHE A 103 -8.05 -8.03 -21.32
C PHE A 103 -7.87 -9.53 -21.04
N ILE A 104 -8.61 -10.07 -20.05
CA ILE A 104 -8.57 -11.49 -19.67
C ILE A 104 -9.98 -11.94 -19.32
N SER A 105 -10.38 -13.11 -19.81
CA SER A 105 -11.67 -13.76 -19.50
C SER A 105 -12.90 -12.86 -19.74
N GLY A 106 -12.84 -12.01 -20.77
CA GLY A 106 -13.93 -11.08 -21.11
C GLY A 106 -14.02 -9.82 -20.24
N LEU A 107 -13.15 -9.67 -19.22
CA LEU A 107 -13.05 -8.45 -18.43
C LEU A 107 -12.11 -7.45 -19.09
N THR A 108 -12.46 -6.17 -19.03
CA THR A 108 -11.52 -5.08 -19.30
C THR A 108 -10.44 -5.03 -18.22
N GLU A 109 -9.29 -4.41 -18.54
CA GLU A 109 -8.19 -4.27 -17.58
C GLU A 109 -8.61 -3.45 -16.35
N ARG A 110 -9.45 -2.43 -16.55
CA ARG A 110 -10.05 -1.61 -15.49
C ARG A 110 -10.91 -2.43 -14.54
N GLU A 111 -11.77 -3.30 -15.07
CA GLU A 111 -12.63 -4.18 -14.24
C GLU A 111 -11.78 -5.16 -13.44
N LEU A 112 -10.78 -5.78 -14.06
CA LEU A 112 -9.86 -6.68 -13.36
C LEU A 112 -9.14 -5.96 -12.21
N LEU A 113 -8.63 -4.75 -12.44
CA LEU A 113 -7.96 -3.95 -11.41
C LEU A 113 -8.90 -3.55 -10.27
N ASN A 114 -10.17 -3.23 -10.58
CA ASN A 114 -11.17 -2.96 -9.55
C ASN A 114 -11.46 -4.20 -8.70
N ILE A 115 -11.66 -5.36 -9.32
CA ILE A 115 -11.89 -6.62 -8.60
C ILE A 115 -10.66 -6.95 -7.73
N TRP A 116 -9.46 -6.84 -8.29
CA TRP A 116 -8.22 -7.09 -7.55
C TRP A 116 -8.09 -6.15 -6.35
N PHE A 117 -8.30 -4.84 -6.54
CA PHE A 117 -8.29 -3.87 -5.46
C PHE A 117 -9.34 -4.19 -4.39
N LEU A 118 -10.57 -4.51 -4.79
CA LEU A 118 -11.67 -4.82 -3.88
C LEU A 118 -11.39 -6.06 -3.02
N ILE A 119 -10.76 -7.10 -3.58
CA ILE A 119 -10.32 -8.27 -2.81
C ILE A 119 -9.31 -7.83 -1.73
N GLY A 120 -8.32 -7.02 -2.10
CA GLY A 120 -7.34 -6.49 -1.15
C GLY A 120 -7.97 -5.60 -0.08
N ALA A 121 -8.88 -4.71 -0.48
CA ALA A 121 -9.62 -3.83 0.42
C ALA A 121 -10.52 -4.59 1.40
N ALA A 122 -11.18 -5.66 0.93
CA ALA A 122 -12.01 -6.50 1.78
C ALA A 122 -11.17 -7.24 2.83
N LEU A 123 -10.02 -7.80 2.44
CA LEU A 123 -9.10 -8.43 3.39
C LEU A 123 -8.52 -7.41 4.37
N TYR A 124 -8.10 -6.25 3.89
CA TYR A 124 -7.57 -5.18 4.72
C TYR A 124 -8.58 -4.73 5.79
N ALA A 125 -9.83 -4.44 5.38
CA ALA A 125 -10.91 -4.07 6.28
C ALA A 125 -11.30 -5.19 7.25
N GLN A 126 -11.30 -6.46 6.81
CA GLN A 126 -11.55 -7.60 7.69
C GLN A 126 -10.48 -7.74 8.76
N GLY A 127 -9.20 -7.61 8.41
CA GLY A 127 -8.09 -7.67 9.35
C GLY A 127 -8.19 -6.56 10.41
N ALA A 128 -8.56 -5.34 9.99
CA ALA A 128 -8.84 -4.23 10.90
C ALA A 128 -10.02 -4.54 11.85
N GLY A 129 -11.12 -5.09 11.33
CA GLY A 129 -12.30 -5.47 12.12
C GLY A 129 -12.01 -6.59 13.14
N MET A 130 -11.21 -7.59 12.76
CA MET A 130 -10.75 -8.64 13.70
C MET A 130 -9.88 -8.07 14.80
N HIS A 131 -8.99 -7.14 14.43
CA HIS A 131 -8.14 -6.46 15.41
C HIS A 131 -8.98 -5.63 16.40
N SER A 132 -9.95 -4.87 15.90
CA SER A 132 -10.94 -4.12 16.69
C SER A 132 -11.68 -5.02 17.68
N THR A 133 -12.23 -6.14 17.17
CA THR A 133 -12.95 -7.13 17.99
C THR A 133 -12.08 -7.68 19.12
N ALA A 134 -10.83 -8.03 18.81
CA ALA A 134 -9.88 -8.54 19.79
C ALA A 134 -9.54 -7.52 20.88
N ILE A 135 -9.48 -6.22 20.55
CA ILE A 135 -9.22 -5.17 21.54
C ILE A 135 -10.37 -5.01 22.52
N ILE A 136 -11.60 -4.93 22.01
CA ILE A 136 -12.78 -4.79 22.88
C ILE A 136 -12.83 -5.98 23.84
N ALA A 137 -12.72 -7.20 23.30
CA ALA A 137 -12.77 -8.41 24.11
C ALA A 137 -11.62 -8.47 25.13
N LYS A 138 -10.36 -8.23 24.72
CA LYS A 138 -9.21 -8.34 25.62
C LYS A 138 -9.24 -7.29 26.74
N HIS A 139 -9.69 -6.06 26.46
CA HIS A 139 -9.78 -5.01 27.48
C HIS A 139 -10.89 -5.34 28.47
N SER A 140 -12.09 -5.73 28.01
CA SER A 140 -13.16 -6.15 28.90
C SER A 140 -12.76 -7.34 29.78
N ILE A 141 -12.05 -8.33 29.23
CA ILE A 141 -11.56 -9.47 30.01
C ILE A 141 -10.52 -9.02 31.04
N LYS A 142 -9.57 -8.17 30.66
CA LYS A 142 -8.57 -7.62 31.60
C LYS A 142 -9.21 -6.84 32.74
N ASP A 143 -10.25 -6.06 32.47
CA ASP A 143 -10.98 -5.31 33.48
C ASP A 143 -11.66 -6.25 34.49
N VAL A 144 -12.29 -7.33 34.01
CA VAL A 144 -12.87 -8.37 34.87
C VAL A 144 -11.83 -9.07 35.72
N ILE A 145 -10.71 -9.49 35.12
CA ILE A 145 -9.60 -10.14 35.84
C ILE A 145 -9.06 -9.23 36.95
N SER A 146 -8.92 -7.93 36.65
CA SER A 146 -8.36 -6.95 37.59
C SER A 146 -9.33 -6.65 38.74
N ALA A 147 -10.63 -6.58 38.45
CA ALA A 147 -11.66 -6.32 39.45
C ALA A 147 -11.99 -7.55 40.32
N HIS A 148 -11.84 -8.75 39.76
CA HIS A 148 -12.26 -10.01 40.36
C HIS A 148 -11.21 -11.13 40.17
N PRO A 149 -10.03 -11.03 40.82
CA PRO A 149 -8.94 -11.99 40.66
C PRO A 149 -9.33 -13.42 41.07
N GLU A 150 -10.29 -13.57 41.97
CA GLU A 150 -10.86 -14.86 42.41
C GLU A 150 -11.53 -15.63 41.26
N ILE A 151 -12.11 -14.94 40.28
CA ILE A 151 -12.77 -15.59 39.14
C ILE A 151 -11.72 -16.31 38.29
N VAL A 152 -10.51 -15.77 38.15
CA VAL A 152 -9.43 -16.43 37.40
C VAL A 152 -8.95 -17.70 38.10
N GLN A 153 -8.90 -17.69 39.43
CA GLN A 153 -8.53 -18.88 40.21
C GLN A 153 -9.59 -19.99 40.09
N GLN A 154 -10.87 -19.60 40.04
CA GLN A 154 -11.99 -20.54 39.88
C GLN A 154 -12.14 -21.04 38.43
N TYR A 155 -11.85 -20.18 37.45
CA TYR A 155 -12.01 -20.45 36.02
C TYR A 155 -10.74 -20.07 35.25
N PRO A 156 -9.72 -20.95 35.24
CA PRO A 156 -8.46 -20.70 34.52
C PRO A 156 -8.65 -20.43 33.02
N VAL A 157 -9.74 -20.96 32.44
CA VAL A 157 -10.13 -20.77 31.02
C VAL A 157 -10.21 -19.29 30.62
N ILE A 158 -10.44 -18.37 31.56
CA ILE A 158 -10.46 -16.93 31.26
C ILE A 158 -9.11 -16.45 30.73
N ASN A 159 -8.00 -17.00 31.22
CA ASN A 159 -6.67 -16.70 30.69
C ASN A 159 -6.50 -17.26 29.26
N ASP A 160 -7.06 -18.43 28.97
CA ASP A 160 -7.02 -19.01 27.63
C ASP A 160 -7.84 -18.16 26.64
N VAL A 161 -8.99 -17.65 27.06
CA VAL A 161 -9.82 -16.74 26.26
C VAL A 161 -9.07 -15.42 26.02
N LEU A 162 -8.45 -14.84 27.05
CA LEU A 162 -7.62 -13.64 26.90
C LEU A 162 -6.45 -13.88 25.94
N TYR A 163 -5.79 -15.04 26.06
CA TYR A 163 -4.71 -15.44 25.18
C TYR A 163 -5.19 -15.58 23.74
N PHE A 164 -6.33 -16.23 23.51
CA PHE A 164 -6.93 -16.38 22.17
C PHE A 164 -7.19 -15.02 21.51
N PHE A 165 -7.85 -14.08 22.19
CA PHE A 165 -8.15 -12.77 21.61
C PHE A 165 -6.87 -11.98 21.31
N ARG A 166 -5.90 -11.98 22.23
CA ARG A 166 -4.66 -11.23 22.07
C ARG A 166 -3.73 -11.87 21.03
N HIS A 167 -3.40 -13.14 21.17
CA HIS A 167 -2.38 -13.79 20.34
C HIS A 167 -2.98 -14.41 19.07
N GLY A 168 -4.11 -15.10 19.18
CA GLY A 168 -4.74 -15.78 18.06
C GLY A 168 -5.45 -14.81 17.11
N LEU A 169 -6.40 -14.03 17.63
CA LEU A 169 -7.25 -13.17 16.81
C LEU A 169 -6.53 -11.88 16.39
N GLU A 170 -5.97 -11.11 17.34
CA GLU A 170 -5.29 -9.85 17.03
C GLU A 170 -3.96 -10.08 16.30
N HIS A 171 -3.01 -10.77 16.96
CA HIS A 171 -1.63 -10.80 16.49
C HIS A 171 -1.35 -11.79 15.36
N THR A 172 -2.08 -12.91 15.30
CA THR A 172 -1.84 -13.93 14.26
C THR A 172 -2.81 -13.79 13.09
N THR A 173 -4.11 -13.72 13.35
CA THR A 173 -5.10 -13.69 12.26
C THR A 173 -5.29 -12.29 11.70
N GLY A 174 -5.64 -11.34 12.56
CA GLY A 174 -6.00 -9.97 12.17
C GLY A 174 -4.86 -9.24 11.47
N HIS A 175 -3.66 -9.23 12.07
CA HIS A 175 -2.48 -8.56 11.50
C HIS A 175 -2.06 -9.14 10.14
N TYR A 176 -2.05 -10.46 9.98
CA TYR A 176 -1.65 -11.07 8.71
C TYR A 176 -2.69 -10.87 7.61
N ILE A 177 -4.00 -10.99 7.91
CA ILE A 177 -5.06 -10.70 6.94
C ILE A 177 -5.00 -9.22 6.51
N TYR A 178 -4.79 -8.31 7.46
CA TYR A 178 -4.60 -6.89 7.19
C TYR A 178 -3.39 -6.64 6.28
N ALA A 179 -2.23 -7.22 6.61
CA ALA A 179 -1.00 -7.08 5.82
C ALA A 179 -1.16 -7.67 4.41
N VAL A 180 -1.79 -8.84 4.27
CA VAL A 180 -2.07 -9.46 2.96
C VAL A 180 -2.98 -8.58 2.12
N GLY A 181 -4.03 -7.99 2.71
CA GLY A 181 -4.90 -7.04 2.01
C GLY A 181 -4.13 -5.84 1.45
N PHE A 182 -3.22 -5.28 2.25
CA PHE A 182 -2.35 -4.18 1.84
C PHE A 182 -1.41 -4.56 0.69
N VAL A 183 -0.82 -5.76 0.74
CA VAL A 183 0.02 -6.30 -0.33
C VAL A 183 -0.79 -6.42 -1.63
N ILE A 184 -2.00 -6.97 -1.57
CA ILE A 184 -2.86 -7.13 -2.75
C ILE A 184 -3.21 -5.76 -3.36
N ILE A 185 -3.53 -4.76 -2.53
CA ILE A 185 -3.78 -3.38 -2.96
C ILE A 185 -2.56 -2.77 -3.67
N THR A 186 -1.38 -2.88 -3.07
CA THR A 186 -0.14 -2.31 -3.64
C THR A 186 0.27 -3.01 -4.93
N TRP A 187 0.00 -4.31 -5.08
CA TRP A 187 0.17 -5.03 -6.34
C TRP A 187 -0.79 -4.55 -7.43
N ALA A 188 -2.06 -4.31 -7.10
CA ALA A 188 -3.01 -3.73 -8.05
C ALA A 188 -2.54 -2.35 -8.53
N GLN A 189 -2.03 -1.50 -7.62
CA GLN A 189 -1.43 -0.21 -7.96
C GLN A 189 -0.20 -0.38 -8.87
N MET A 190 0.75 -1.24 -8.50
CA MET A 190 1.93 -1.52 -9.34
C MET A 190 1.53 -1.99 -10.74
N PHE A 191 0.54 -2.87 -10.84
CA PHE A 191 0.07 -3.37 -12.11
C PHE A 191 -0.58 -2.27 -12.96
N ALA A 192 -1.41 -1.42 -12.35
CA ALA A 192 -2.05 -0.29 -13.01
C ALA A 192 -1.01 0.67 -13.63
N TYR A 193 0.08 0.94 -12.91
CA TYR A 193 1.15 1.83 -13.37
C TYR A 193 2.24 1.17 -14.22
N ARG A 194 2.12 -0.13 -14.55
CA ARG A 194 3.21 -0.89 -15.19
C ARG A 194 3.64 -0.29 -16.53
N ARG A 195 2.69 0.24 -17.33
CA ARG A 195 2.93 0.78 -18.67
C ARG A 195 3.12 2.29 -18.71
N GLN A 196 2.66 2.99 -17.68
CA GLN A 196 2.65 4.44 -17.60
C GLN A 196 4.05 5.05 -17.49
N ARG A 197 4.33 6.05 -18.33
CA ARG A 197 5.60 6.79 -18.35
C ARG A 197 5.35 8.28 -18.20
N HIS A 198 6.26 8.95 -17.52
CA HIS A 198 6.26 10.39 -17.32
C HIS A 198 7.53 10.99 -17.95
N ASP A 199 7.49 12.27 -18.29
CA ASP A 199 8.63 12.99 -18.90
C ASP A 199 9.86 13.01 -17.98
N GLY A 200 9.61 12.92 -16.66
CA GLY A 200 10.60 12.94 -15.60
C GLY A 200 10.43 14.15 -14.69
N ILE A 201 11.08 14.13 -13.53
CA ILE A 201 10.99 15.21 -12.54
C ILE A 201 12.26 16.06 -12.61
N ASP A 202 12.16 17.25 -13.22
CA ASP A 202 13.31 18.14 -13.37
C ASP A 202 13.51 19.07 -12.16
N SER A 203 12.44 19.38 -11.44
CA SER A 203 12.52 20.30 -10.30
C SER A 203 13.06 19.60 -9.05
N LEU A 204 13.98 20.27 -8.33
CA LEU A 204 14.48 19.80 -7.03
C LEU A 204 13.34 19.58 -6.04
N LYS A 205 12.41 20.55 -5.95
CA LYS A 205 11.23 20.45 -5.08
C LYS A 205 10.40 19.20 -5.42
N GLY A 206 10.08 18.97 -6.69
CA GLY A 206 9.34 17.79 -7.11
C GLY A 206 10.07 16.49 -6.76
N THR A 207 11.39 16.47 -6.93
CA THR A 207 12.24 15.31 -6.62
C THR A 207 12.20 14.99 -5.13
N LEU A 208 12.34 15.99 -4.27
CA LEU A 208 12.29 15.82 -2.81
C LEU A 208 10.93 15.30 -2.35
N TRP A 209 9.83 15.85 -2.88
CA TRP A 209 8.48 15.38 -2.55
C TRP A 209 8.26 13.94 -3.00
N TRP A 210 8.67 13.60 -4.23
CA TRP A 210 8.57 12.24 -4.76
C TRP A 210 9.38 11.22 -3.94
N ILE A 211 10.62 11.54 -3.59
CA ILE A 211 11.46 10.70 -2.72
C ILE A 211 10.84 10.58 -1.33
N ALA A 212 10.32 11.67 -0.76
CA ALA A 212 9.66 11.66 0.54
C ALA A 212 8.47 10.68 0.57
N GLY A 213 7.65 10.64 -0.49
CA GLY A 213 6.57 9.66 -0.61
C GLY A 213 7.09 8.21 -0.56
N GLY A 214 8.16 7.91 -1.30
CA GLY A 214 8.82 6.59 -1.25
C GLY A 214 9.39 6.26 0.14
N VAL A 215 10.05 7.23 0.79
CA VAL A 215 10.58 7.05 2.15
C VAL A 215 9.48 6.80 3.16
N LEU A 216 8.37 7.54 3.11
CA LEU A 216 7.20 7.35 3.97
C LEU A 216 6.57 5.97 3.79
N PHE A 217 6.48 5.51 2.54
CA PHE A 217 6.03 4.15 2.24
C PHE A 217 6.98 3.08 2.82
N GLY A 218 8.30 3.33 2.79
CA GLY A 218 9.30 2.45 3.40
C GLY A 218 9.25 2.44 4.93
N LEU A 219 9.07 3.61 5.54
CA LEU A 219 8.87 3.74 6.99
C LEU A 219 7.64 2.97 7.45
N LEU A 220 6.53 3.06 6.69
CA LEU A 220 5.32 2.29 6.96
C LEU A 220 5.64 0.78 7.05
N HIS A 221 6.31 0.21 6.05
CA HIS A 221 6.66 -1.21 6.05
C HIS A 221 7.63 -1.59 7.18
N GLY A 222 8.67 -0.76 7.40
CA GLY A 222 9.68 -1.04 8.42
C GLY A 222 9.12 -1.01 9.84
N LEU A 223 8.33 0.02 10.17
CA LEU A 223 7.74 0.17 11.50
C LEU A 223 6.71 -0.92 11.79
N VAL A 224 5.80 -1.15 10.84
CA VAL A 224 4.81 -2.24 10.92
C VAL A 224 5.49 -3.59 11.13
N ALA A 225 6.58 -3.87 10.43
CA ALA A 225 7.28 -5.14 10.57
C ALA A 225 7.97 -5.30 11.93
N ILE A 226 8.48 -4.23 12.54
CA ILE A 226 9.06 -4.28 13.89
C ILE A 226 8.00 -4.55 14.96
N GLU A 227 6.79 -4.06 14.73
CA GLU A 227 5.65 -4.18 15.65
C GLU A 227 5.03 -5.58 15.69
N PHE A 228 5.09 -6.33 14.58
CA PHE A 228 4.34 -7.58 14.44
C PHE A 228 5.14 -8.85 14.71
N PRO A 229 4.51 -9.91 15.26
CA PRO A 229 5.17 -11.19 15.46
C PRO A 229 5.69 -11.77 14.15
N SER A 230 6.97 -12.12 14.11
CA SER A 230 7.69 -12.54 12.89
C SER A 230 7.66 -11.51 11.74
N GLY A 231 7.20 -10.29 12.00
CA GLY A 231 7.12 -9.21 11.03
C GLY A 231 8.44 -8.91 10.32
N PRO A 232 9.61 -8.88 11.01
CA PRO A 232 10.89 -8.63 10.35
C PRO A 232 11.25 -9.71 9.32
N LEU A 233 10.89 -10.97 9.56
CA LEU A 233 11.11 -12.05 8.59
C LEU A 233 10.18 -11.90 7.37
N VAL A 234 8.89 -11.65 7.64
CA VAL A 234 7.86 -11.53 6.60
C VAL A 234 8.19 -10.38 5.66
N ILE A 235 8.53 -9.22 6.21
CA ILE A 235 8.88 -8.07 5.38
C ILE A 235 10.18 -8.30 4.61
N LEU A 236 11.16 -8.98 5.20
CA LEU A 236 12.43 -9.28 4.54
C LEU A 236 12.19 -10.13 3.29
N ILE A 237 11.40 -11.20 3.42
CA ILE A 237 10.99 -12.04 2.29
C ILE A 237 10.25 -11.20 1.24
N TYR A 238 9.30 -10.37 1.68
CA TYR A 238 8.49 -9.54 0.78
C TYR A 238 9.32 -8.53 0.00
N VAL A 239 10.20 -7.76 0.65
CA VAL A 239 11.05 -6.77 -0.02
C VAL A 239 12.07 -7.43 -0.93
N PHE A 240 12.59 -8.61 -0.60
CA PHE A 240 13.46 -9.34 -1.52
C PHE A 240 12.69 -9.81 -2.77
N LEU A 241 11.50 -10.39 -2.63
CA LEU A 241 10.73 -10.86 -3.77
C LEU A 241 10.25 -9.70 -4.65
N VAL A 242 9.53 -8.74 -4.06
CA VAL A 242 8.90 -7.65 -4.81
C VAL A 242 9.93 -6.61 -5.22
N GLY A 243 10.84 -6.24 -4.31
CA GLY A 243 11.92 -5.30 -4.61
C GLY A 243 12.84 -5.80 -5.72
N SER A 244 13.20 -7.09 -5.73
CA SER A 244 14.00 -7.66 -6.83
C SER A 244 13.22 -7.66 -8.14
N PHE A 245 11.95 -8.10 -8.14
CA PHE A 245 11.11 -8.09 -9.34
C PHE A 245 10.99 -6.68 -9.93
N LEU A 246 10.70 -5.68 -9.08
CA LEU A 246 10.54 -4.29 -9.48
C LEU A 246 11.86 -3.68 -9.98
N THR A 247 12.98 -4.01 -9.33
CA THR A 247 14.32 -3.61 -9.76
C THR A 247 14.64 -4.17 -11.15
N LEU A 248 14.43 -5.47 -11.35
CA LEU A 248 14.65 -6.14 -12.64
C LEU A 248 13.74 -5.56 -13.73
N TYR A 249 12.47 -5.31 -13.41
CA TYR A 249 11.52 -4.68 -14.32
C TYR A 249 12.01 -3.28 -14.75
N LEU A 250 12.33 -2.41 -13.79
CA LEU A 250 12.78 -1.05 -14.07
C LEU A 250 14.13 -1.03 -14.80
N TYR A 251 15.03 -1.96 -14.50
CA TYR A 251 16.29 -2.15 -15.21
C TYR A 251 16.07 -2.57 -16.66
N ARG A 252 15.22 -3.58 -16.90
CA ARG A 252 14.90 -4.12 -18.24
C ARG A 252 14.32 -3.06 -19.18
N PHE A 253 13.60 -2.09 -18.64
CA PHE A 253 13.03 -0.96 -19.38
C PHE A 253 13.85 0.32 -19.31
N LYS A 254 15.11 0.27 -18.83
CA LYS A 254 16.04 1.41 -18.72
C LYS A 254 15.49 2.61 -17.95
N ASN A 255 14.62 2.35 -16.97
CA ASN A 255 14.03 3.40 -16.14
C ASN A 255 14.60 3.43 -14.72
N LEU A 256 15.36 2.42 -14.27
CA LEU A 256 15.83 2.30 -12.89
C LEU A 256 16.51 3.59 -12.36
N PHE A 257 17.47 4.13 -13.11
CA PHE A 257 18.25 5.31 -12.73
C PHE A 257 17.69 6.63 -13.28
N THR A 258 16.46 6.61 -13.80
CA THR A 258 15.80 7.83 -14.31
C THR A 258 15.08 8.56 -13.20
N LYS A 259 14.94 9.89 -13.29
CA LYS A 259 14.24 10.67 -12.26
C LYS A 259 12.74 10.69 -12.53
N GLY A 260 12.01 9.78 -11.89
CA GLY A 260 10.55 9.79 -11.88
C GLY A 260 9.86 9.41 -13.20
N ARG A 261 10.55 8.85 -14.20
CA ARG A 261 9.90 8.40 -15.44
C ARG A 261 8.92 7.25 -15.23
N ARG A 262 9.11 6.48 -14.16
CA ARG A 262 8.17 5.44 -13.69
C ARG A 262 7.75 5.80 -12.26
N LEU A 263 7.17 6.98 -12.12
CA LEU A 263 6.97 7.72 -10.86
C LEU A 263 6.51 6.82 -9.70
N VAL A 264 5.38 6.12 -9.85
CA VAL A 264 4.81 5.24 -8.81
C VAL A 264 5.68 4.01 -8.54
N LEU A 265 6.09 3.30 -9.59
CA LEU A 265 6.91 2.08 -9.45
C LEU A 265 8.24 2.38 -8.77
N GLN A 266 8.89 3.48 -9.15
CA GLN A 266 10.14 3.90 -8.52
C GLN A 266 9.92 4.37 -7.08
N SER A 267 8.79 5.02 -6.75
CA SER A 267 8.45 5.35 -5.35
C SER A 267 8.32 4.10 -4.49
N TYR A 268 7.66 3.04 -4.98
CA TYR A 268 7.61 1.78 -4.24
C TYR A 268 8.96 1.12 -4.13
N LEU A 269 9.81 1.16 -5.17
CA LEU A 269 11.17 0.64 -5.08
C LEU A 269 12.01 1.39 -4.03
N ILE A 270 11.91 2.72 -3.98
CA ILE A 270 12.53 3.54 -2.95
C ILE A 270 12.05 3.07 -1.57
N GLY A 271 10.74 2.90 -1.40
CA GLY A 271 10.19 2.44 -0.13
C GLY A 271 10.62 1.02 0.27
N TYR A 272 10.67 0.07 -0.66
CA TYR A 272 11.20 -1.27 -0.38
C TYR A 272 12.69 -1.25 -0.01
N THR A 273 13.46 -0.35 -0.62
CA THR A 273 14.87 -0.15 -0.27
C THR A 273 15.00 0.42 1.14
N VAL A 274 14.20 1.44 1.48
CA VAL A 274 14.18 2.04 2.82
C VAL A 274 13.75 1.01 3.87
N ALA A 275 12.69 0.25 3.61
CA ALA A 275 12.21 -0.80 4.49
C ALA A 275 13.28 -1.87 4.73
N LEU A 276 13.99 -2.31 3.68
CA LEU A 276 15.10 -3.24 3.79
C LEU A 276 16.20 -2.69 4.70
N VAL A 277 16.61 -1.43 4.51
CA VAL A 277 17.64 -0.80 5.36
C VAL A 277 17.21 -0.75 6.82
N ILE A 278 15.97 -0.32 7.10
CA ILE A 278 15.43 -0.28 8.48
C ILE A 278 15.47 -1.67 9.12
N ILE A 279 15.07 -2.70 8.40
CA ILE A 279 14.97 -4.06 8.93
C ILE A 279 16.35 -4.68 9.14
N LEU A 280 17.32 -4.41 8.27
CA LEU A 280 18.71 -4.84 8.49
C LEU A 280 19.33 -4.16 9.71
N ILE A 281 19.09 -2.86 9.89
CA ILE A 281 19.53 -2.13 11.09
C ILE A 281 18.86 -2.73 12.33
N TRP A 282 17.56 -2.99 12.29
CA TRP A 282 16.83 -3.60 13.39
C TRP A 282 17.39 -4.97 13.77
N ILE A 283 17.54 -5.88 12.81
CA ILE A 283 18.07 -7.24 13.02
C ILE A 283 19.46 -7.18 13.65
N ALA A 284 20.33 -6.27 13.18
CA ALA A 284 21.65 -6.07 13.76
C ALA A 284 21.57 -5.54 15.21
N ALA A 285 20.70 -4.57 15.46
CA ALA A 285 20.52 -3.95 16.77
C ALA A 285 19.99 -4.92 17.83
N VAL A 286 18.98 -5.73 17.50
CA VAL A 286 18.37 -6.71 18.42
C VAL A 286 19.04 -8.09 18.40
N ARG A 287 20.11 -8.23 17.59
CA ARG A 287 20.91 -9.46 17.42
C ARG A 287 20.07 -10.68 17.05
N GLY A 288 19.21 -10.53 16.05
CA GLY A 288 18.36 -11.60 15.55
C GLY A 288 17.09 -11.10 14.89
N ILE A 289 16.25 -12.04 14.47
CA ILE A 289 14.95 -11.75 13.87
C ILE A 289 13.90 -11.81 14.99
N LYS A 290 13.62 -10.66 15.60
CA LYS A 290 12.69 -10.51 16.73
C LYS A 290 11.78 -9.31 16.49
N ASP A 291 10.51 -9.41 16.84
CA ASP A 291 9.63 -8.24 16.99
C ASP A 291 9.98 -7.46 18.27
N ARG A 292 9.41 -6.27 18.46
CA ARG A 292 9.71 -5.42 19.63
C ARG A 292 9.46 -6.12 20.97
N ASN A 293 8.40 -6.93 21.09
CA ASN A 293 8.03 -7.55 22.36
C ASN A 293 9.03 -8.67 22.68
N SER A 294 9.37 -9.49 21.69
CA SER A 294 10.41 -10.52 21.81
C SER A 294 11.81 -9.96 22.04
N ALA A 295 12.05 -8.70 21.64
CA ALA A 295 13.30 -7.97 21.91
C ALA A 295 13.33 -7.33 23.31
N GLY A 296 12.21 -7.31 24.05
CA GLY A 296 12.11 -6.70 25.37
C GLY A 296 12.13 -5.16 25.35
N LEU A 297 11.72 -4.55 24.23
CA LEU A 297 11.71 -3.09 24.05
C LEU A 297 10.27 -2.56 24.15
N PHE A 298 10.07 -1.54 24.99
CA PHE A 298 8.78 -0.83 25.18
C PHE A 298 7.61 -1.74 25.62
N THR A 299 7.83 -2.51 26.70
CA THR A 299 6.78 -3.24 27.44
C THR A 299 6.02 -2.35 28.42
#